data_AF-A0A952I5Q3-F1
#
_entry.id   AF-A0A952I5Q3-F1
#
_cell.length_a   1.000
_cell.length_b   1.000
_cell.length_c   1.000
_cell.angle_alpha   90.00
_cell.angle_beta   90.00
_cell.angle_gamma   90.00
#
_symmetry.space_group_name_H-M   'P 1'
#
loop_
_entity.id
_entity.type
_entity.pdbx_description
1 polymer ?
#
loop_
_entity_poly.entity_id
_entity_poly.type
_entity_poly.pdbx_seq_one_letter_code
_entity_poly.pdbx_strand_id
1 'polypeptide(L)'
;MSNAKQRLIQIRVVTNDQRAFTLIELLVTIAIATIIMAIAVPSMTSFLGNNRVAATTNTLVHSLQTARAEAIKRSSPVGLCTTNTPTDPAASCDAGAGYSSGWIVYSDDDRNGSRTAGEAIIHSSEAVSPAFAFTPTLQLSDQVYFNDSGGSVTPVGLPISGSINISYAGGEEVRNVLVSANGRISTETP
;
A
#
# COMPACT_ATOMS: atom_id res chain seq x y z
N MET A 1 6.11 -42.07 -83.52
CA MET A 1 6.23 -42.40 -82.07
C MET A 1 6.81 -41.19 -81.35
N SER A 2 6.43 -40.98 -80.09
CA SER A 2 6.90 -39.90 -79.18
C SER A 2 6.13 -38.58 -79.32
N ASN A 3 4.88 -38.48 -78.85
CA ASN A 3 4.37 -38.50 -77.47
C ASN A 3 4.42 -37.11 -76.80
N ALA A 4 3.25 -36.50 -76.80
CA ALA A 4 2.91 -35.22 -76.19
C ALA A 4 3.10 -35.26 -74.67
N LYS A 5 3.72 -34.21 -74.11
CA LYS A 5 3.56 -33.87 -72.69
C LYS A 5 3.42 -32.36 -72.53
N GLN A 6 2.18 -31.88 -72.69
CA GLN A 6 1.76 -30.59 -72.15
C GLN A 6 1.79 -30.68 -70.63
N ARG A 7 2.78 -30.04 -69.99
CA ARG A 7 2.79 -29.85 -68.53
C ARG A 7 1.90 -28.65 -68.21
N LEU A 8 0.65 -28.91 -67.82
CA LEU A 8 -0.26 -27.90 -67.30
C LEU A 8 0.16 -27.50 -65.88
N ILE A 9 0.50 -26.24 -65.70
CA ILE A 9 0.74 -25.62 -64.40
C ILE A 9 -0.64 -25.37 -63.78
N GLN A 10 -1.02 -26.17 -62.80
CA GLN A 10 -2.26 -25.97 -62.03
C GLN A 10 -2.01 -24.88 -60.97
N ILE A 11 -2.46 -23.65 -61.23
CA ILE A 11 -2.47 -22.57 -60.24
C ILE A 11 -3.55 -22.91 -59.22
N ARG A 12 -3.15 -23.43 -58.05
CA ARG A 12 -4.07 -23.66 -56.92
C ARG A 12 -4.36 -22.32 -56.24
N VAL A 13 -5.50 -21.72 -56.54
CA VAL A 13 -6.02 -20.56 -55.79
C VAL A 13 -6.36 -21.05 -54.38
N VAL A 14 -5.61 -20.60 -53.38
CA VAL A 14 -5.95 -20.85 -51.97
C VAL A 14 -7.03 -19.83 -51.60
N THR A 15 -8.29 -20.23 -51.66
CA THR A 15 -9.40 -19.43 -51.14
C THR A 15 -9.28 -19.38 -49.62
N ASN A 16 -9.05 -18.20 -49.07
CA ASN A 16 -9.09 -17.97 -47.64
C ASN A 16 -10.57 -18.05 -47.21
N ASP A 17 -10.99 -19.17 -46.60
CA ASP A 17 -12.32 -19.31 -46.01
C ASP A 17 -12.44 -18.33 -44.84
N GLN A 18 -12.94 -17.13 -45.13
CA GLN A 18 -13.36 -16.17 -44.13
C GLN A 18 -14.59 -16.75 -43.43
N ARG A 19 -14.38 -17.44 -42.31
CA ARG A 19 -15.48 -17.91 -41.45
C ARG A 19 -16.20 -16.67 -40.89
N ALA A 20 -17.39 -16.39 -41.42
CA ALA A 20 -18.26 -15.34 -40.90
C ALA A 20 -19.13 -15.91 -39.77
N PHE A 21 -19.13 -15.24 -38.62
CA PHE A 21 -20.00 -15.57 -37.49
C PHE A 21 -21.45 -15.21 -37.81
N THR A 22 -22.40 -15.99 -37.32
CA THR A 22 -23.83 -15.68 -37.50
C THR A 22 -24.27 -14.57 -36.54
N LEU A 23 -25.32 -13.81 -36.90
CA LEU A 23 -25.87 -12.77 -36.02
C LEU A 23 -26.31 -13.35 -34.67
N ILE A 24 -26.88 -14.55 -34.68
CA ILE A 24 -27.30 -15.23 -33.45
C ILE A 24 -26.11 -15.63 -32.57
N GLU A 25 -24.99 -16.03 -33.17
CA GLU A 25 -23.76 -16.38 -32.45
C GLU A 25 -23.13 -15.16 -31.77
N LEU A 26 -23.14 -14.00 -32.44
CA LEU A 26 -22.71 -12.75 -31.81
C LEU A 26 -23.62 -12.37 -30.63
N LEU A 27 -24.94 -12.54 -30.76
CA LEU A 27 -25.87 -12.24 -29.68
C LEU A 27 -25.67 -13.16 -28.47
N VAL A 28 -25.48 -14.46 -28.70
CA VAL A 28 -25.23 -15.43 -27.63
C VAL A 28 -23.88 -15.17 -26.96
N THR A 29 -22.83 -14.86 -27.71
CA THR A 29 -21.51 -14.56 -27.13
C THR A 29 -21.53 -13.31 -26.26
N ILE A 30 -22.18 -12.23 -26.71
CA ILE A 30 -22.34 -11.01 -25.91
C ILE A 30 -23.20 -11.31 -24.67
N ALA A 31 -24.29 -12.08 -24.80
CA ALA A 31 -25.13 -12.44 -23.66
C ALA A 31 -24.37 -13.24 -22.59
N ILE A 32 -23.49 -14.16 -22.99
CA ILE A 32 -22.63 -14.90 -22.06
C ILE A 32 -21.58 -13.96 -21.45
N ALA A 33 -20.96 -13.10 -22.26
CA ALA A 33 -19.94 -12.16 -21.80
C ALA A 33 -20.48 -11.19 -20.74
N THR A 34 -21.70 -10.67 -20.91
CA THR A 34 -22.31 -9.77 -19.92
C THR A 34 -22.59 -10.45 -18.59
N ILE A 35 -23.06 -11.71 -18.61
CA ILE A 35 -23.28 -12.50 -17.39
C ILE A 35 -21.96 -12.69 -16.62
N ILE A 36 -20.86 -13.00 -17.32
CA ILE A 36 -19.54 -13.15 -16.69
C ILE A 36 -19.05 -11.81 -16.11
N MET A 37 -19.16 -10.72 -16.87
CA MET A 37 -18.72 -9.40 -16.41
C MET A 37 -19.47 -8.94 -15.16
N ALA A 38 -20.76 -9.26 -15.04
CA ALA A 38 -21.57 -8.90 -13.87
C ALA A 38 -21.00 -9.44 -12.55
N ILE A 39 -20.27 -10.57 -12.58
CA ILE A 39 -19.67 -11.19 -11.40
C ILE A 39 -18.17 -10.85 -11.30
N ALA A 40 -17.48 -10.78 -12.44
CA ALA A 40 -16.05 -10.53 -12.49
C ALA A 40 -15.67 -9.10 -12.06
N VAL A 41 -16.46 -8.09 -12.43
CA VAL A 41 -16.16 -6.68 -12.10
C VAL A 41 -16.20 -6.41 -10.59
N PRO A 42 -17.28 -6.73 -9.84
CA PRO A 42 -17.31 -6.45 -8.40
C PRO A 42 -16.25 -7.23 -7.62
N SER A 43 -16.00 -8.50 -7.97
CA SER A 43 -14.95 -9.30 -7.31
C SER A 43 -13.55 -8.72 -7.53
N MET A 44 -13.27 -8.20 -8.74
CA MET A 44 -12.02 -7.50 -9.03
C MET A 44 -11.87 -6.22 -8.18
N THR A 45 -12.95 -5.44 -7.99
CA THR A 45 -12.89 -4.22 -7.16
C THR A 45 -12.54 -4.52 -5.71
N SER A 46 -13.15 -5.53 -5.10
CA SER A 46 -12.85 -5.95 -3.73
C SER A 46 -11.41 -6.48 -3.62
N PHE A 47 -10.97 -7.27 -4.59
CA PHE A 47 -9.59 -7.78 -4.64
C PHE A 47 -8.57 -6.63 -4.69
N LEU A 48 -8.77 -5.62 -5.54
CA LEU A 48 -7.89 -4.46 -5.59
C LEU A 48 -7.91 -3.67 -4.27
N GLY A 49 -9.08 -3.48 -3.65
CA GLY A 49 -9.21 -2.81 -2.35
C GLY A 49 -8.39 -3.51 -1.26
N ASN A 50 -8.50 -4.84 -1.17
CA ASN A 50 -7.78 -5.66 -0.21
C ASN A 50 -6.25 -5.57 -0.41
N ASN A 51 -5.78 -5.63 -1.67
CA ASN A 51 -4.37 -5.45 -1.99
C ASN A 51 -3.85 -4.04 -1.61
N ARG A 52 -4.68 -3.00 -1.78
CA ARG A 52 -4.34 -1.62 -1.39
C ARG A 52 -4.17 -1.49 0.12
N VAL A 53 -5.05 -2.13 0.91
CA VAL A 53 -4.92 -2.19 2.38
C VAL A 53 -3.63 -2.89 2.76
N ALA A 54 -3.38 -4.10 2.23
CA ALA A 54 -2.17 -4.85 2.52
C ALA A 54 -0.88 -4.08 2.19
N ALA A 55 -0.81 -3.44 1.02
CA ALA A 55 0.34 -2.64 0.61
C ALA A 55 0.58 -1.46 1.56
N THR A 56 -0.48 -0.71 1.90
CA THR A 56 -0.38 0.47 2.78
C THR A 56 -0.02 0.08 4.21
N THR A 57 -0.60 -1.01 4.72
CA THR A 57 -0.21 -1.59 6.01
C THR A 57 1.27 -1.96 6.01
N ASN A 58 1.77 -2.59 4.95
CA ASN A 58 3.18 -2.96 4.85
C ASN A 58 4.10 -1.72 4.81
N THR A 59 3.69 -0.63 4.15
CA THR A 59 4.44 0.64 4.16
C THR A 59 4.53 1.23 5.57
N LEU A 60 3.43 1.24 6.33
CA LEU A 60 3.44 1.71 7.72
C LEU A 60 4.31 0.82 8.61
N VAL A 61 4.16 -0.50 8.51
CA VAL A 61 4.99 -1.46 9.26
C VAL A 61 6.46 -1.28 8.91
N HIS A 62 6.81 -1.11 7.64
CA HIS A 62 8.19 -0.85 7.21
C HIS A 62 8.74 0.44 7.83
N SER A 63 7.94 1.49 7.88
CA SER A 63 8.34 2.77 8.49
C SER A 63 8.55 2.64 10.00
N LEU A 64 7.67 1.93 10.70
CA LEU A 64 7.80 1.65 12.14
C LEU A 64 9.02 0.79 12.45
N GLN A 65 9.27 -0.24 11.65
CA GLN A 65 10.45 -1.09 11.82
C GLN A 65 11.74 -0.32 11.53
N THR A 66 11.73 0.56 10.52
CA THR A 66 12.83 1.47 10.24
C THR A 66 13.09 2.41 11.41
N ALA A 67 12.04 3.02 11.96
CA ALA A 67 12.15 3.90 13.12
C ALA A 67 12.80 3.18 14.31
N ARG A 68 12.28 2.00 14.66
CA ARG A 68 12.81 1.18 15.76
C ARG A 68 14.26 0.75 15.53
N ALA A 69 14.58 0.28 14.32
CA ALA A 69 15.93 -0.18 13.99
C ALA A 69 16.93 0.98 14.04
N GLU A 70 16.55 2.15 13.56
CA GLU A 70 17.41 3.32 13.58
C GLU A 70 17.61 3.87 15.00
N ALA A 71 16.59 3.77 15.87
CA ALA A 71 16.74 4.12 17.29
C ALA A 71 17.83 3.29 17.99
N ILE A 72 17.78 1.97 17.77
CA ILE A 72 18.76 1.02 18.31
C ILE A 72 20.15 1.28 17.72
N LYS A 73 20.24 1.42 16.39
CA LYS A 73 21.51 1.60 15.68
C LYS A 73 22.22 2.88 16.07
N ARG A 74 21.47 3.97 16.32
CA ARG A 74 22.03 5.27 16.71
C ARG A 74 22.22 5.41 18.22
N SER A 75 21.63 4.53 19.02
CA SER A 75 21.53 4.72 20.47
C SER A 75 20.94 6.09 20.83
N SER A 76 19.97 6.53 20.02
CA SER A 76 19.30 7.83 20.09
C SER A 76 17.83 7.61 19.76
N PRO A 77 16.87 8.28 20.44
CA PRO A 77 15.46 8.10 20.14
C PRO A 77 15.09 8.47 18.70
N VAL A 78 14.09 7.78 18.16
CA VAL A 78 13.57 8.01 16.80
C VAL A 78 12.05 8.00 16.84
N GLY A 79 11.45 9.02 16.25
CA GLY A 79 10.01 9.17 16.12
C GLY A 79 9.52 8.86 14.71
N LEU A 80 8.33 8.30 14.61
CA LEU A 80 7.47 8.38 13.43
C LEU A 80 6.33 9.33 13.78
N CYS A 81 6.13 10.41 13.02
CA CYS A 81 5.01 11.31 13.24
C CYS A 81 4.31 11.68 11.93
N THR A 82 3.03 12.01 12.04
CA THR A 82 2.21 12.44 10.92
C THR A 82 2.54 13.88 10.52
N THR A 83 2.39 14.17 9.22
CA THR A 83 2.63 15.51 8.69
C THR A 83 1.86 15.72 7.40
N ASN A 84 1.48 16.98 7.11
CA ASN A 84 0.85 17.36 5.85
C ASN A 84 1.88 17.65 4.74
N THR A 85 3.17 17.70 5.07
CA THR A 85 4.25 17.98 4.11
C THR A 85 5.34 16.90 4.12
N PRO A 86 5.02 15.60 3.96
CA PRO A 86 5.97 14.50 4.17
C PRO A 86 7.18 14.52 3.22
N THR A 87 7.12 15.25 2.12
CA THR A 87 8.21 15.40 1.13
C THR A 87 9.09 16.63 1.37
N ASP A 88 8.74 17.50 2.31
CA ASP A 88 9.53 18.67 2.65
C ASP A 88 10.73 18.27 3.52
N PRO A 89 11.98 18.61 3.15
CA PRO A 89 13.15 18.40 4.01
C PRO A 89 13.04 19.11 5.38
N ALA A 90 12.20 20.15 5.46
CA ALA A 90 11.88 20.88 6.67
C ALA A 90 10.59 20.39 7.34
N ALA A 91 9.97 19.30 6.89
CA ALA A 91 8.76 18.74 7.49
C ALA A 91 8.90 18.55 9.00
N SER A 92 7.87 18.93 9.75
CA SER A 92 7.76 18.72 11.19
C SER A 92 6.53 17.88 11.49
N CYS A 93 6.46 17.35 12.71
CA CYS A 93 5.27 16.69 13.21
C CYS A 93 4.09 17.67 13.25
N ASP A 94 2.94 17.23 12.76
CA ASP A 94 1.69 17.98 12.76
C ASP A 94 0.60 17.10 13.37
N ALA A 95 0.24 17.36 14.62
CA ALA A 95 -0.80 16.60 15.33
C ALA A 95 -2.20 16.72 14.68
N GLY A 96 -2.42 17.72 13.82
CA GLY A 96 -3.63 17.83 13.01
C GLY A 96 -3.59 16.96 11.75
N ALA A 97 -2.42 16.49 11.34
CA ALA A 97 -2.27 15.56 10.22
C ALA A 97 -2.62 14.14 10.66
N GLY A 98 -3.49 13.48 9.91
CA GLY A 98 -3.71 12.04 10.07
C GLY A 98 -2.67 11.23 9.31
N TYR A 99 -2.56 9.93 9.59
CA TYR A 99 -1.73 9.00 8.82
C TYR A 99 -2.06 8.98 7.32
N SER A 100 -3.27 9.38 6.92
CA SER A 100 -3.64 9.52 5.50
C SER A 100 -2.91 10.67 4.79
N SER A 101 -2.49 11.70 5.50
CA SER A 101 -1.70 12.82 4.98
C SER A 101 -0.22 12.46 4.74
N GLY A 102 0.21 11.32 5.27
CA GLY A 102 1.60 10.87 5.24
C GLY A 102 2.28 11.01 6.59
N TRP A 103 3.51 10.50 6.66
CA TRP A 103 4.31 10.49 7.88
C TRP A 103 5.80 10.52 7.55
N ILE A 104 6.58 10.95 8.54
CA ILE A 104 8.03 10.96 8.48
C ILE A 104 8.60 10.18 9.66
N VAL A 105 9.76 9.58 9.45
CA VAL A 105 10.60 8.98 10.48
C VAL A 105 11.80 9.89 10.66
N TYR A 106 12.09 10.31 11.89
CA TYR A 106 13.13 11.28 12.21
C TYR A 106 13.92 10.88 13.45
N SER A 107 15.21 11.23 13.48
CA SER A 107 16.03 11.11 14.70
C SER A 107 15.75 12.26 15.64
N ASP A 108 15.52 11.97 16.92
CA ASP A 108 15.31 12.97 17.97
C ASP A 108 16.57 13.04 18.85
N ASP A 109 17.59 13.72 18.34
CA ASP A 109 18.93 13.70 18.95
C ASP A 109 19.00 14.55 20.22
N ASP A 110 18.11 15.54 20.34
CA ASP A 110 17.99 16.38 21.54
C ASP A 110 16.98 15.85 22.59
N ARG A 111 16.22 14.80 22.23
CA ARG A 111 15.25 14.08 23.08
C ARG A 111 14.07 14.94 23.52
N ASN A 112 13.66 15.90 22.70
CA ASN A 112 12.56 16.80 23.00
C ASN A 112 11.18 16.22 22.59
N GLY A 113 11.16 15.10 21.87
CA GLY A 113 9.94 14.42 21.43
C GLY A 113 9.30 14.95 20.15
N SER A 114 9.97 15.86 19.45
CA SER A 114 9.46 16.58 18.29
C SER A 114 10.57 16.80 17.27
N ARG A 115 10.22 16.72 15.99
CA ARG A 115 11.20 17.01 14.94
C ARG A 115 11.46 18.51 14.84
N THR A 116 12.74 18.90 14.92
CA THR A 116 13.23 20.27 14.61
C THR A 116 14.12 20.33 13.35
N ALA A 117 14.35 21.54 12.81
CA ALA A 117 15.08 21.73 11.54
C ALA A 117 16.55 21.23 11.53
N GLY A 118 17.12 20.91 12.70
CA GLY A 118 18.46 20.32 12.84
C GLY A 118 18.48 18.80 12.79
N GLU A 119 17.33 18.15 12.74
CA GLU A 119 17.19 16.71 12.87
C GLU A 119 16.93 16.03 11.52
N ALA A 120 17.54 14.86 11.37
CA ALA A 120 17.53 14.10 10.14
C ALA A 120 16.19 13.37 9.95
N ILE A 121 15.60 13.53 8.77
CA ILE A 121 14.53 12.65 8.29
C ILE A 121 15.18 11.40 7.71
N ILE A 122 14.87 10.25 8.30
CA ILE A 122 15.41 8.92 7.94
C ILE A 122 14.59 8.31 6.81
N HIS A 123 13.27 8.49 6.86
CA HIS A 123 12.34 7.93 5.90
C HIS A 123 11.08 8.82 5.84
N SER A 124 10.45 8.88 4.67
CA SER A 124 9.20 9.62 4.45
C SER A 124 8.23 8.77 3.65
N SER A 125 6.94 8.86 4.01
CA SER A 125 5.84 8.25 3.27
C SER A 125 4.82 9.32 2.92
N GLU A 126 4.46 9.38 1.64
CA GLU A 126 3.54 10.38 1.11
C GLU A 126 2.09 10.13 1.52
N ALA A 127 1.25 11.15 1.31
CA ALA A 127 -0.18 11.04 1.47
C ALA A 127 -0.74 9.89 0.61
N VAL A 128 -1.65 9.12 1.20
CA VAL A 128 -2.38 8.09 0.48
C VAL A 128 -3.74 8.60 0.01
N SER A 129 -4.41 7.82 -0.83
CA SER A 129 -5.76 8.15 -1.30
C SER A 129 -6.69 8.50 -0.12
N PRO A 130 -7.55 9.54 -0.24
CA PRO A 130 -8.57 9.86 0.77
C PRO A 130 -9.56 8.71 1.04
N ALA A 131 -9.58 7.68 0.19
CA ALA A 131 -10.33 6.46 0.42
C ALA A 131 -9.78 5.61 1.58
N PHE A 132 -8.55 5.85 2.06
CA PHE A 132 -8.03 5.22 3.26
C PHE A 132 -8.53 5.91 4.52
N ALA A 133 -8.90 5.13 5.52
CA ALA A 133 -9.14 5.60 6.87
C ALA A 133 -8.16 4.90 7.84
N PHE A 134 -7.53 5.72 8.68
CA PHE A 134 -6.66 5.28 9.76
C PHE A 134 -7.30 5.64 11.09
N THR A 135 -7.42 4.66 11.99
CA THR A 135 -8.01 4.85 13.32
C THR A 135 -6.99 4.38 14.37
N PRO A 136 -6.07 5.27 14.78
CA PRO A 136 -5.11 4.98 15.83
C PRO A 136 -5.74 5.05 17.23
N THR A 137 -5.19 4.29 18.17
CA THR A 137 -5.39 4.56 19.62
C THR A 137 -4.81 5.93 19.96
N LEU A 138 -5.40 6.64 20.93
CA LEU A 138 -5.04 8.03 21.28
C LEU A 138 -3.54 8.25 21.51
N GLN A 139 -2.83 7.28 22.08
CA GLN A 139 -1.40 7.38 22.38
C GLN A 139 -0.51 7.32 21.14
N LEU A 140 -1.05 6.85 20.00
CA LEU A 140 -0.35 6.72 18.72
C LEU A 140 -0.99 7.62 17.64
N SER A 141 -1.86 8.57 18.00
CA SER A 141 -2.59 9.38 17.02
C SER A 141 -1.65 10.26 16.20
N ASP A 142 -0.68 10.84 16.88
CA ASP A 142 0.17 11.89 16.30
C ASP A 142 1.58 11.34 16.03
N GLN A 143 2.06 10.45 16.90
CA GLN A 143 3.38 9.84 16.78
C GLN A 143 3.49 8.46 17.40
N VAL A 144 4.44 7.68 16.87
CA VAL A 144 4.99 6.49 17.50
C VAL A 144 6.47 6.75 17.77
N TYR A 145 6.91 6.61 19.01
CA TYR A 145 8.24 7.02 19.42
C TYR A 145 9.00 5.86 20.07
N PHE A 146 10.23 5.62 19.61
CA PHE A 146 11.08 4.53 20.08
C PHE A 146 12.29 5.09 20.80
N ASN A 147 12.59 4.57 22.00
CA ASN A 147 13.83 4.90 22.70
C ASN A 147 15.04 4.15 22.10
N ASP A 148 16.23 4.46 22.60
CA ASP A 148 17.51 3.85 22.20
C ASP A 148 17.57 2.32 22.34
N SER A 149 16.78 1.73 23.23
CA SER A 149 16.63 0.26 23.37
C SER A 149 15.62 -0.35 22.39
N GLY A 150 14.94 0.48 21.59
CA GLY A 150 13.90 0.09 20.65
C GLY A 150 12.55 -0.23 21.30
N GLY A 151 12.30 0.24 22.53
CA GLY A 151 11.01 0.18 23.21
C GLY A 151 10.11 1.34 22.79
N SER A 152 8.80 1.08 22.69
CA SER A 152 7.78 2.09 22.37
C SER A 152 7.42 2.87 23.63
N VAL A 153 7.70 4.17 23.64
CA VAL A 153 7.55 5.04 24.80
C VAL A 153 6.95 6.38 24.39
N THR A 154 6.38 7.12 25.34
CA THR A 154 6.18 8.56 25.15
C THR A 154 7.53 9.27 25.08
N PRO A 155 7.61 10.52 24.58
CA PRO A 155 8.84 11.32 24.64
C PRO A 155 9.48 11.44 26.02
N VAL A 156 8.67 11.39 27.08
CA VAL A 156 9.14 11.43 28.48
C VAL A 156 9.55 10.04 29.02
N GLY A 157 9.60 9.01 28.16
CA GLY A 157 10.12 7.69 28.47
C GLY A 157 9.11 6.71 29.10
N LEU A 158 7.81 7.03 29.12
CA LEU A 158 6.81 6.11 29.66
C LEU A 158 6.44 5.04 28.62
N PRO A 159 6.51 3.74 28.95
CA PRO A 159 6.16 2.68 27.99
C PRO A 159 4.70 2.77 27.54
N ILE A 160 4.47 2.69 26.23
CA ILE A 160 3.13 2.74 25.63
C ILE A 160 2.94 1.62 24.62
N SER A 161 1.73 1.06 24.63
CA SER A 161 1.25 0.17 23.57
C SER A 161 0.02 0.78 22.93
N GLY A 162 -0.22 0.45 21.68
CA GLY A 162 -1.40 0.91 20.97
C GLY A 162 -1.56 0.18 19.65
N SER A 163 -2.56 0.60 18.90
CA SER A 163 -2.81 0.04 17.58
C SER A 163 -3.27 1.10 16.59
N ILE A 164 -3.07 0.80 15.31
CA ILE A 164 -3.47 1.64 14.18
C ILE A 164 -4.27 0.75 13.24
N ASN A 165 -5.59 0.97 13.23
CA ASN A 165 -6.48 0.29 12.31
C ASN A 165 -6.45 0.97 10.94
N ILE A 166 -6.39 0.19 9.86
CA ILE A 166 -6.32 0.66 8.48
C ILE A 166 -7.44 0.01 7.69
N SER A 167 -8.23 0.83 7.01
CA SER A 167 -9.32 0.40 6.12
C SER A 167 -9.30 1.20 4.82
N TYR A 168 -9.97 0.68 3.79
CA TYR A 168 -10.06 1.32 2.47
C TYR A 168 -11.51 1.31 1.97
N ALA A 169 -12.02 2.44 1.49
CA ALA A 169 -13.37 2.55 0.95
C ALA A 169 -13.52 1.68 -0.32
N GLY A 170 -14.38 0.65 -0.22
CA GLY A 170 -14.57 -0.36 -1.28
C GLY A 170 -13.71 -1.61 -1.12
N GLY A 171 -12.89 -1.68 -0.06
CA GLY A 171 -12.32 -2.93 0.44
C GLY A 171 -13.18 -3.47 1.59
N GLU A 172 -13.19 -4.81 1.74
CA GLU A 172 -13.78 -5.46 2.92
C GLU A 172 -12.71 -5.78 3.97
N GLU A 173 -11.44 -5.82 3.57
CA GLU A 173 -10.33 -6.10 4.46
C GLU A 173 -9.98 -4.89 5.33
N VAL A 174 -9.81 -5.17 6.62
CA VAL A 174 -9.31 -4.23 7.62
C VAL A 174 -8.05 -4.85 8.22
N ARG A 175 -7.02 -4.05 8.45
CA ARG A 175 -5.79 -4.50 9.11
C ARG A 175 -5.49 -3.67 10.33
N ASN A 176 -5.06 -4.35 11.39
CA ASN A 176 -4.64 -3.69 12.62
C ASN A 176 -3.12 -3.83 12.77
N VAL A 177 -2.43 -2.70 12.90
CA VAL A 177 -0.99 -2.66 13.22
C VAL A 177 -0.86 -2.41 14.72
N LEU A 178 -0.27 -3.34 15.44
CA LEU A 178 -0.06 -3.24 16.88
C LEU A 178 1.39 -2.86 17.15
N VAL A 179 1.58 -1.91 18.07
CA VAL A 179 2.87 -1.54 18.62
C VAL A 179 2.82 -1.81 20.11
N SER A 180 3.65 -2.76 20.57
CA SER A 180 3.78 -3.10 21.99
C SER A 180 4.79 -2.19 22.67
N ALA A 181 4.68 -2.01 23.99
CA ALA A 181 5.59 -1.19 24.81
C ALA A 181 7.07 -1.62 24.72
N ASN A 182 7.35 -2.91 24.48
CA ASN A 182 8.70 -3.41 24.22
C ASN A 182 9.18 -3.16 22.76
N GLY A 183 8.41 -2.40 21.99
CA GLY A 183 8.65 -2.05 20.59
C GLY A 183 8.36 -3.14 19.57
N ARG A 184 7.74 -4.26 19.97
CA ARG A 184 7.30 -5.27 18.99
C ARG A 184 6.19 -4.68 18.12
N ILE A 185 6.39 -4.73 16.80
CA ILE A 185 5.38 -4.39 15.79
C ILE A 185 4.81 -5.67 15.20
N SER A 186 3.48 -5.80 15.16
CA SER A 186 2.79 -6.93 14.56
C SER A 186 1.55 -6.48 13.78
N THR A 187 1.10 -7.31 12.85
CA THR A 187 -0.14 -7.08 12.11
C THR A 187 -1.11 -8.22 12.36
N GLU A 188 -2.39 -7.91 12.54
CA GLU A 188 -3.47 -8.89 12.57
C GLU A 188 -4.64 -8.42 11.70
N THR A 189 -5.42 -9.39 11.24
CA THR A 189 -6.76 -9.13 10.69
C THR A 189 -7.73 -9.17 11.87
N PRO A 190 -8.57 -8.14 12.09
CA PRO A 190 -9.54 -8.12 13.18
C PRO A 190 -10.52 -9.30 13.16
#